data_AF-A0AAN4N0Q5-F1
#
_entry.id   AF-A0AAN4N0Q5-F1
#
_cell.length_a   1.000
_cell.length_b   1.000
_cell.length_c   1.000
_cell.angle_alpha   90.00
_cell.angle_beta   90.00
_cell.angle_gamma   90.00
#
_symmetry.space_group_name_H-M   'P 1'
#
loop_
_entity.id
_entity.type
_entity.pdbx_description
1 polymer ?
#
loop_
_entity_poly.entity_id
_entity_poly.type
_entity_poly.pdbx_seq_one_letter_code
_entity_poly.pdbx_strand_id
1 'polypeptide(L)'
;MKQYIVALMLACSIQGHSQDVKQATFVPPFDFTLTLSGNFGEIRANHFHGGLDFKTQGVIGKPVRALADGYISRIRVTNGSGHVLDVVYNNGYTTINRHLSGFMPDIARRVEKLQYEKEDWEVEIVPEPGEYPVKAGQQIAWSGNTGYSFGPHLHLDVMETATGESIDPMPFFKSKIKDNTAPRAEGIMLFPQPGSGVVGGSPERQSFPINTVRPIEAWGVIGSGIKAYDYMDGVHNRYGVHTVVLRVDGTEVFRSVVDRFSPDENRMINSWTCGQYMKSFIDPGNTLRMLRASNDNWGLITIDEERDYKFEYELKDAFGNTSRYRFTVRGKRQPIQPLGHREKYFFAWDKTNFLQEPGLTLTVPRGMLYDNVPLNYEVHSDSGAIAYTYQLNDEKVPLHGECELRIGLRRQPVADSTKYYVARVTPKGSMYSAGGTYEDGFMKTRIRELGTYTVAVDTVPPEITPVGKNTWGRNGKVVYRLKDKETGIRAYRGTIDGKFALFGRPNLTKSHWECKLDPKHVKKGVRHTVVMTATDDCGNETTVRDTFVW
;
A
#
# COMPACT_ATOMS: atom_id res chain seq x y z
N MET A 1 77.95 9.03 -35.04
CA MET A 1 78.68 9.91 -34.09
C MET A 1 77.67 10.91 -33.53
N LYS A 2 77.36 10.85 -32.22
CA LYS A 2 76.63 11.82 -31.34
C LYS A 2 75.17 12.18 -31.72
N GLN A 3 74.15 11.76 -30.94
CA GLN A 3 73.51 12.44 -29.77
C GLN A 3 72.91 13.81 -30.17
N TYR A 4 71.62 14.12 -29.99
CA TYR A 4 70.94 14.31 -28.70
C TYR A 4 69.40 14.14 -28.74
N ILE A 5 68.90 13.69 -27.59
CA ILE A 5 67.52 13.55 -27.12
C ILE A 5 67.00 14.92 -26.63
N VAL A 6 65.75 15.29 -26.96
CA VAL A 6 64.90 16.11 -26.08
C VAL A 6 63.46 15.62 -26.19
N ALA A 7 62.95 15.10 -25.08
CA ALA A 7 61.57 14.66 -24.88
C ALA A 7 60.66 15.84 -24.54
N LEU A 8 59.45 15.86 -25.09
CA LEU A 8 58.34 16.68 -24.59
C LEU A 8 57.15 15.75 -24.34
N MET A 9 57.09 15.16 -23.13
CA MET A 9 55.87 14.53 -22.64
C MET A 9 54.94 15.63 -22.15
N LEU A 10 53.83 15.81 -22.86
CA LEU A 10 52.70 16.60 -22.40
C LEU A 10 52.02 15.82 -21.26
N ALA A 11 52.27 16.24 -20.02
CA ALA A 11 51.54 15.79 -18.86
C ALA A 11 50.12 16.39 -18.90
N CYS A 12 49.17 15.67 -19.50
CA CYS A 12 47.75 15.86 -19.20
C CYS A 12 47.51 15.33 -17.78
N SER A 13 47.74 16.18 -16.79
CA SER A 13 47.23 15.99 -15.43
C SER A 13 45.71 16.14 -15.47
N ILE A 14 45.02 15.04 -15.78
CA ILE A 14 43.62 14.87 -15.44
C ILE A 14 43.60 14.75 -13.91
N GLN A 15 43.38 15.88 -13.23
CA GLN A 15 42.91 15.86 -11.86
C GLN A 15 41.51 15.25 -11.87
N GLY A 16 41.46 13.93 -11.72
CA GLY A 16 40.26 13.24 -11.32
C GLY A 16 39.92 13.70 -9.92
N HIS A 17 39.08 14.73 -9.80
CA HIS A 17 38.30 14.93 -8.59
C HIS A 17 37.38 13.72 -8.47
N SER A 18 37.85 12.69 -7.77
CA SER A 18 36.95 11.82 -7.02
C SER A 18 36.18 12.77 -6.11
N GLN A 19 34.93 13.06 -6.46
CA GLN A 19 34.00 13.56 -5.48
C GLN A 19 33.88 12.42 -4.47
N ASP A 20 34.53 12.58 -3.32
CA ASP A 20 34.07 11.95 -2.09
C ASP A 20 32.60 12.36 -1.96
N VAL A 21 31.69 11.51 -2.45
CA VAL A 21 30.27 11.63 -2.15
C VAL A 21 30.21 11.37 -0.66
N LYS A 22 30.31 12.45 0.14
CA LYS A 22 30.04 12.40 1.57
C LYS A 22 28.72 11.68 1.71
N GLN A 23 28.76 10.47 2.24
CA GLN A 23 27.57 9.70 2.52
C GLN A 23 26.64 10.59 3.34
N ALA A 24 25.48 10.92 2.79
CA ALA A 24 24.56 11.84 3.44
C ALA A 24 24.22 11.32 4.84
N THR A 25 24.33 12.18 5.84
CA THR A 25 24.06 11.83 7.23
C THR A 25 22.77 12.47 7.71
N PHE A 26 22.00 11.73 8.47
CA PHE A 26 20.83 12.23 9.19
C PHE A 26 21.06 12.21 10.69
N VAL A 27 20.57 13.23 11.39
CA VAL A 27 20.36 13.14 12.83
C VAL A 27 19.09 12.34 13.13
N PRO A 28 18.98 11.65 14.28
CA PRO A 28 17.78 10.94 14.65
C PRO A 28 16.54 11.84 14.74
N PRO A 29 15.33 11.33 14.39
CA PRO A 29 14.08 12.08 14.52
C PRO A 29 13.69 12.37 15.98
N PHE A 30 14.29 11.65 16.94
CA PHE A 30 14.04 11.73 18.37
C PHE A 30 15.34 11.71 19.19
N ASP A 31 15.29 12.18 20.43
CA ASP A 31 16.42 12.21 21.38
C ASP A 31 16.48 11.02 22.35
N PHE A 32 15.61 10.03 22.17
CA PHE A 32 15.58 8.79 22.95
C PHE A 32 15.97 7.57 22.10
N THR A 33 16.19 6.43 22.76
CA THR A 33 16.52 5.17 22.09
C THR A 33 15.45 4.77 21.07
N LEU A 34 15.87 4.60 19.82
CA LEU A 34 14.96 4.29 18.73
C LEU A 34 14.54 2.83 18.77
N THR A 35 13.24 2.59 18.64
CA THR A 35 12.65 1.27 18.42
C THR A 35 11.58 1.39 17.33
N LEU A 36 11.38 0.32 16.56
CA LEU A 36 10.48 0.34 15.41
C LEU A 36 9.21 -0.45 15.68
N SER A 37 8.13 -0.11 14.98
CA SER A 37 6.93 -0.94 14.83
C SER A 37 6.74 -1.51 13.43
N GLY A 38 7.49 -1.00 12.45
CA GLY A 38 7.56 -1.52 11.09
C GLY A 38 8.78 -0.98 10.33
N ASN A 39 9.27 -1.74 9.33
CA ASN A 39 10.43 -1.38 8.51
C ASN A 39 10.08 -1.22 7.01
N PHE A 40 11.04 -0.72 6.24
CA PHE A 40 10.88 -0.49 4.82
C PHE A 40 10.61 -1.79 4.07
N GLY A 41 9.68 -1.75 3.11
CA GLY A 41 9.42 -2.87 2.24
C GLY A 41 8.59 -4.00 2.85
N GLU A 42 8.03 -3.83 4.06
CA GLU A 42 7.07 -4.78 4.60
C GLU A 42 5.93 -5.05 3.63
N ILE A 43 5.56 -6.33 3.55
CA ILE A 43 4.48 -6.78 2.69
C ILE A 43 3.15 -6.31 3.26
N ARG A 44 2.46 -5.44 2.52
CA ARG A 44 1.04 -5.12 2.74
C ARG A 44 0.20 -5.74 1.62
N ALA A 45 -1.12 -5.70 1.78
CA ALA A 45 -2.04 -6.42 0.90
C ALA A 45 -1.92 -6.04 -0.59
N ASN A 46 -1.51 -4.81 -0.90
CA ASN A 46 -1.47 -4.29 -2.27
C ASN A 46 -0.41 -3.21 -2.52
N HIS A 47 0.45 -2.93 -1.53
CA HIS A 47 1.56 -1.96 -1.59
C HIS A 47 2.69 -2.37 -0.63
N PHE A 48 3.87 -1.78 -0.78
CA PHE A 48 4.96 -1.84 0.18
C PHE A 48 4.80 -0.80 1.28
N HIS A 49 5.29 -1.11 2.47
CA HIS A 49 5.52 -0.09 3.49
C HIS A 49 6.70 0.82 3.09
N GLY A 50 6.46 2.10 2.84
CA GLY A 50 7.43 3.03 2.22
C GLY A 50 8.47 3.64 3.16
N GLY A 51 8.48 3.28 4.43
CA GLY A 51 9.31 3.94 5.43
C GLY A 51 9.59 3.12 6.68
N LEU A 52 10.05 3.81 7.72
CA LEU A 52 10.19 3.24 9.07
C LEU A 52 9.11 3.80 9.99
N ASP A 53 8.50 2.94 10.80
CA ASP A 53 7.60 3.35 11.87
C ASP A 53 8.36 3.43 13.19
N PHE A 54 8.76 4.63 13.61
CA PHE A 54 9.41 4.85 14.90
C PHE A 54 8.39 4.91 16.03
N LYS A 55 8.52 4.02 17.01
CA LYS A 55 7.69 4.03 18.22
C LYS A 55 7.97 5.26 19.07
N THR A 56 6.91 5.85 19.62
CA THR A 56 7.01 7.06 20.45
C THR A 56 6.79 6.74 21.94
N GLN A 57 7.32 5.60 22.40
CA GLN A 57 7.19 5.09 23.78
C GLN A 57 5.72 4.97 24.25
N GLY A 58 4.81 4.66 23.33
CA GLY A 58 3.39 4.47 23.63
C GLY A 58 2.59 5.77 23.82
N VAL A 59 3.17 6.95 23.56
CA VAL A 59 2.50 8.23 23.78
C VAL A 59 2.53 9.13 22.54
N ILE A 60 1.50 9.96 22.41
CA ILE A 60 1.41 11.06 21.44
C ILE A 60 2.20 12.26 21.98
N GLY A 61 2.72 13.10 21.09
CA GLY A 61 3.25 14.42 21.43
C GLY A 61 4.76 14.50 21.62
N LYS A 62 5.53 13.49 21.19
CA LYS A 62 6.99 13.57 21.24
C LYS A 62 7.51 14.56 20.19
N PRO A 63 8.49 15.42 20.49
CA PRO A 63 9.08 16.33 19.51
C PRO A 63 9.68 15.55 18.33
N VAL A 64 9.16 15.79 17.12
CA VAL A 64 9.74 15.26 15.88
C VAL A 64 10.71 16.29 15.32
N ARG A 65 11.92 15.86 15.00
CA ARG A 65 13.03 16.74 14.58
C ARG A 65 13.34 16.60 13.09
N ALA A 66 13.75 17.70 12.48
CA ALA A 66 14.35 17.69 11.15
C ALA A 66 15.66 16.90 11.16
N LEU A 67 15.87 16.05 10.14
CA LEU A 67 17.00 15.12 10.08
C LEU A 67 18.29 15.76 9.56
N ALA A 68 18.18 16.85 8.81
CA ALA A 68 19.29 17.63 8.28
C ALA A 68 18.85 19.08 8.05
N ASP A 69 19.74 19.91 7.51
CA ASP A 69 19.41 21.26 7.05
C ASP A 69 18.58 21.19 5.76
N GLY A 70 17.53 22.02 5.67
CA GLY A 70 16.61 21.99 4.54
C GLY A 70 15.43 22.96 4.71
N TYR A 71 14.29 22.62 4.14
CA TYR A 71 13.04 23.37 4.28
C TYR A 71 11.81 22.46 4.18
N ILE A 72 10.68 22.89 4.77
CA ILE A 72 9.39 22.21 4.62
C ILE A 72 8.82 22.55 3.23
N SER A 73 8.64 21.54 2.38
CA SER A 73 8.20 21.70 0.99
C SER A 73 6.70 21.44 0.81
N ARG A 74 6.05 20.78 1.78
CA ARG A 74 4.62 20.52 1.72
C ARG A 74 4.03 20.25 3.09
N ILE A 75 2.81 20.71 3.30
CA ILE A 75 2.04 20.56 4.54
C ILE A 75 0.67 20.02 4.16
N ARG A 76 0.27 18.87 4.71
CA ARG A 76 -1.02 18.26 4.40
C ARG A 76 -1.77 17.84 5.65
N VAL A 77 -3.08 18.03 5.64
CA VAL A 77 -4.02 17.33 6.51
C VAL A 77 -4.83 16.40 5.63
N THR A 78 -4.76 15.10 5.91
CA THR A 78 -5.50 14.09 5.16
C THR A 78 -6.18 13.12 6.10
N ASN A 79 -7.28 12.52 5.65
CA ASN A 79 -7.92 11.41 6.36
C ASN A 79 -6.96 10.20 6.38
N GLY A 80 -6.35 9.84 5.25
CA GLY A 80 -5.47 8.66 5.18
C GLY A 80 -4.20 8.77 6.03
N SER A 81 -3.39 9.80 5.82
CA SER A 81 -2.06 9.94 6.45
C SER A 81 -2.05 10.83 7.70
N GLY A 82 -3.19 11.44 8.05
CA GLY A 82 -3.28 12.38 9.15
C GLY A 82 -2.60 13.71 8.82
N HIS A 83 -1.94 14.32 9.81
CA HIS A 83 -1.09 15.47 9.59
C HIS A 83 0.27 15.03 9.03
N VAL A 84 0.71 15.68 7.95
CA VAL A 84 1.90 15.29 7.19
C VAL A 84 2.78 16.50 6.88
N LEU A 85 4.09 16.34 7.05
CA LEU A 85 5.11 17.28 6.59
C LEU A 85 6.09 16.62 5.63
N ASP A 86 6.26 17.23 4.46
CA ASP A 86 7.34 16.89 3.55
C ASP A 86 8.50 17.86 3.77
N VAL A 87 9.72 17.34 3.91
CA VAL A 87 10.92 18.14 4.17
C VAL A 87 11.96 17.79 3.11
N VAL A 88 12.39 18.79 2.34
CA VAL A 88 13.49 18.66 1.38
C VAL A 88 14.78 19.08 2.08
N TYR A 89 15.77 18.20 2.08
CA TYR A 89 17.07 18.43 2.70
C TYR A 89 18.14 18.77 1.67
N ASN A 90 19.10 19.60 2.09
CA ASN A 90 20.22 20.04 1.25
C ASN A 90 21.19 18.90 0.88
N ASN A 91 21.04 17.73 1.51
CA ASN A 91 21.84 16.54 1.25
C ASN A 91 21.26 15.62 0.16
N GLY A 92 20.24 16.06 -0.58
CA GLY A 92 19.69 15.34 -1.74
C GLY A 92 18.53 14.38 -1.43
N TYR A 93 17.98 14.43 -0.22
CA TYR A 93 16.88 13.58 0.21
C TYR A 93 15.66 14.39 0.64
N THR A 94 14.49 13.80 0.45
CA THR A 94 13.20 14.31 0.93
C THR A 94 12.63 13.32 1.93
N THR A 95 12.04 13.80 3.04
CA THR A 95 11.28 12.93 3.95
C THR A 95 9.82 13.27 3.97
N ILE A 96 8.98 12.26 4.20
CA ILE A 96 7.56 12.43 4.50
C ILE A 96 7.34 11.97 5.94
N ASN A 97 6.84 12.87 6.79
CA ASN A 97 6.60 12.64 8.20
C ASN A 97 5.10 12.53 8.42
N ARG A 98 4.56 11.33 8.67
CA ARG A 98 3.10 11.10 8.77
C ARG A 98 2.64 10.83 10.18
N HIS A 99 1.32 10.79 10.35
CA HIS A 99 0.62 10.51 11.60
C HIS A 99 0.87 11.51 12.73
N LEU A 100 1.35 12.71 12.40
CA LEU A 100 1.71 13.75 13.36
C LEU A 100 0.48 14.24 14.16
N SER A 101 0.64 14.58 15.43
CA SER A 101 -0.51 15.12 16.20
C SER A 101 -0.73 16.61 15.98
N GLY A 102 0.27 17.32 15.46
CA GLY A 102 0.19 18.76 15.19
C GLY A 102 1.45 19.31 14.54
N PHE A 103 1.34 20.57 14.10
CA PHE A 103 2.41 21.34 13.45
C PHE A 103 2.89 22.49 14.32
N MET A 104 4.03 23.10 13.95
CA MET A 104 4.54 24.28 14.67
C MET A 104 3.51 25.42 14.63
N PRO A 105 3.48 26.33 15.61
CA PRO A 105 2.36 27.28 15.79
C PRO A 105 2.05 28.18 14.58
N ASP A 106 3.06 28.52 13.79
CA ASP A 106 2.92 29.26 12.53
C ASP A 106 2.25 28.42 11.43
N ILE A 107 2.72 27.19 11.22
CA ILE A 107 2.13 26.24 10.27
C ILE A 107 0.70 25.87 10.68
N ALA A 108 0.48 25.56 11.96
CA ALA A 108 -0.83 25.18 12.48
C ALA A 108 -1.87 26.28 12.25
N ARG A 109 -1.51 27.56 12.45
CA ARG A 109 -2.40 28.70 12.15
C ARG A 109 -2.71 28.81 10.66
N ARG A 110 -1.73 28.59 9.78
CA ARG A 110 -1.95 28.65 8.32
C ARG A 110 -2.85 27.52 7.84
N VAL A 111 -2.65 26.31 8.36
CA VAL A 111 -3.51 25.14 8.10
C VAL A 111 -4.94 25.41 8.58
N GLU A 112 -5.13 25.84 9.83
CA GLU A 112 -6.45 26.15 10.38
C GLU A 112 -7.17 27.20 9.53
N LYS A 113 -6.47 28.29 9.18
CA LYS A 113 -7.02 29.35 8.32
C LYS A 113 -7.52 28.78 6.99
N LEU A 114 -6.70 27.95 6.32
CA LEU A 114 -7.08 27.36 5.03
C LEU A 114 -8.26 26.38 5.14
N GLN A 115 -8.32 25.60 6.23
CA GLN A 115 -9.43 24.68 6.50
C GLN A 115 -10.77 25.43 6.65
N TYR A 116 -10.77 26.56 7.36
CA TYR A 116 -11.97 27.40 7.50
C TYR A 116 -12.30 28.19 6.23
N GLU A 117 -11.30 28.63 5.46
CA GLU A 117 -11.52 29.29 4.16
C GLU A 117 -12.14 28.34 3.12
N LYS A 118 -11.73 27.07 3.11
CA LYS A 118 -12.26 26.04 2.21
C LYS A 118 -13.49 25.31 2.74
N GLU A 119 -13.82 25.50 4.01
CA GLU A 119 -14.80 24.67 4.75
C GLU A 119 -14.52 23.16 4.62
N ASP A 120 -13.25 22.76 4.73
CA ASP A 120 -12.80 21.38 4.54
C ASP A 120 -11.81 20.95 5.64
N TRP A 121 -11.89 19.69 6.05
CA TRP A 121 -10.89 19.06 6.91
C TRP A 121 -9.58 18.80 6.16
N GLU A 122 -9.66 18.33 4.92
CA GLU A 122 -8.46 17.99 4.15
C GLU A 122 -7.95 19.23 3.42
N VAL A 123 -6.68 19.56 3.66
CA VAL A 123 -6.02 20.71 3.02
C VAL A 123 -4.59 20.39 2.67
N GLU A 124 -4.09 21.06 1.64
CA GLU A 124 -2.71 21.00 1.20
C GLU A 124 -2.17 22.42 1.00
N ILE A 125 -0.96 22.64 1.50
CA ILE A 125 -0.18 23.86 1.31
C ILE A 125 1.17 23.45 0.72
N VAL A 126 1.55 24.12 -0.36
CA VAL A 126 2.89 24.05 -0.95
C VAL A 126 3.57 25.39 -0.69
N PRO A 127 4.45 25.48 0.33
CA PRO A 127 5.24 26.69 0.60
C PRO A 127 6.25 26.97 -0.52
N GLU A 128 6.67 28.23 -0.64
CA GLU A 128 7.84 28.55 -1.45
C GLU A 128 9.11 27.95 -0.83
N PRO A 129 10.10 27.52 -1.64
CA PRO A 129 11.37 27.04 -1.10
C PRO A 129 12.01 28.03 -0.12
N GLY A 130 12.34 27.56 1.08
CA GLY A 130 12.92 28.39 2.13
C GLY A 130 11.93 29.25 2.93
N GLU A 131 10.61 29.19 2.67
CA GLU A 131 9.60 29.86 3.49
C GLU A 131 9.61 29.34 4.94
N TYR A 132 9.77 28.01 5.09
CA TYR A 132 9.93 27.35 6.39
C TYR A 132 11.28 26.60 6.42
N PRO A 133 12.41 27.31 6.65
CA PRO A 133 13.72 26.68 6.73
C PRO A 133 13.83 25.85 8.02
N VAL A 134 14.56 24.75 7.94
CA VAL A 134 14.81 23.87 9.08
C VAL A 134 16.29 23.56 9.22
N LYS A 135 16.73 23.41 10.47
CA LYS A 135 18.09 22.97 10.83
C LYS A 135 18.08 21.56 11.38
N ALA A 136 19.17 20.83 11.17
CA ALA A 136 19.33 19.50 11.74
C ALA A 136 19.05 19.51 13.26
N GLY A 137 18.13 18.66 13.71
CA GLY A 137 17.72 18.56 15.12
C GLY A 137 16.65 19.57 15.56
N GLN A 138 16.27 20.54 14.73
CA GLN A 138 15.17 21.46 15.01
C GLN A 138 13.85 20.70 15.09
N GLN A 139 13.04 20.97 16.12
CA GLN A 139 11.68 20.45 16.19
C GLN A 139 10.82 21.04 15.06
N ILE A 140 10.13 20.18 14.32
CA ILE A 140 9.25 20.55 13.21
C ILE A 140 7.80 20.13 13.43
N ALA A 141 7.55 19.19 14.34
CA ALA A 141 6.21 18.68 14.63
C ALA A 141 6.15 17.92 15.97
N TRP A 142 4.99 17.35 16.24
CA TRP A 142 4.69 16.46 17.36
C TRP A 142 4.27 15.11 16.80
N SER A 143 4.87 14.04 17.31
CA SER A 143 4.50 12.67 16.93
C SER A 143 3.05 12.39 17.33
N GLY A 144 2.36 11.51 16.60
CA GLY A 144 0.95 11.34 16.83
C GLY A 144 0.41 9.95 16.52
N ASN A 145 -0.88 9.94 16.31
CA ASN A 145 -1.68 8.77 15.94
C ASN A 145 -2.83 9.22 15.03
N THR A 146 -2.57 10.21 14.16
CA THR A 146 -3.60 10.74 13.26
C THR A 146 -3.64 9.93 11.97
N GLY A 147 -4.79 9.93 11.29
CA GLY A 147 -5.01 9.19 10.06
C GLY A 147 -5.28 7.71 10.29
N TYR A 148 -4.94 6.85 9.32
CA TYR A 148 -5.04 5.41 9.44
C TYR A 148 -3.85 4.85 10.22
N SER A 149 -3.92 4.94 11.55
CA SER A 149 -2.88 4.52 12.47
C SER A 149 -3.46 3.81 13.69
N PHE A 150 -2.84 2.70 14.08
CA PHE A 150 -3.28 1.83 15.18
C PHE A 150 -2.66 2.20 16.53
N GLY A 151 -1.59 3.00 16.56
CA GLY A 151 -0.90 3.36 17.79
C GLY A 151 0.07 4.53 17.60
N PRO A 152 0.50 5.20 18.69
CA PRO A 152 1.39 6.35 18.60
C PRO A 152 2.76 6.00 18.00
N HIS A 153 3.09 6.64 16.88
CA HIS A 153 4.38 6.48 16.18
C HIS A 153 4.65 7.66 15.24
N LEU A 154 5.85 7.70 14.66
CA LEU A 154 6.18 8.49 13.48
C LEU A 154 6.44 7.53 12.32
N HIS A 155 5.65 7.64 11.25
CA HIS A 155 5.99 7.00 9.98
C HIS A 155 6.86 7.96 9.16
N LEU A 156 8.05 7.49 8.77
CA LEU A 156 9.06 8.27 8.06
C LEU A 156 9.41 7.58 6.75
N ASP A 157 8.90 8.11 5.64
CA ASP A 157 9.41 7.80 4.30
C ASP A 157 10.70 8.61 4.04
N VAL A 158 11.67 8.02 3.35
CA VAL A 158 12.84 8.72 2.80
C VAL A 158 12.87 8.49 1.29
N MET A 159 12.99 9.58 0.53
CA MET A 159 13.07 9.54 -0.92
C MET A 159 14.33 10.25 -1.39
N GLU A 160 14.94 9.75 -2.46
CA GLU A 160 15.97 10.49 -3.20
C GLU A 160 15.30 11.64 -3.96
N THR A 161 15.67 12.90 -3.64
CA THR A 161 14.94 14.08 -4.15
C THR A 161 15.00 14.18 -5.67
N ALA A 162 16.11 13.79 -6.29
CA ALA A 162 16.31 13.90 -7.73
C ALA A 162 15.42 12.96 -8.56
N THR A 163 15.10 11.78 -8.01
CA THR A 163 14.40 10.71 -8.74
C THR A 163 12.98 10.47 -8.22
N GLY A 164 12.69 10.87 -6.97
CA GLY A 164 11.44 10.55 -6.28
C GLY A 164 11.34 9.10 -5.83
N GLU A 165 12.42 8.32 -5.92
CA GLU A 165 12.44 6.93 -5.49
C GLU A 165 12.45 6.82 -3.97
N SER A 166 11.58 5.98 -3.43
CA SER A 166 11.61 5.58 -2.03
C SER A 166 12.82 4.69 -1.78
N ILE A 167 13.57 4.98 -0.71
CA ILE A 167 14.75 4.22 -0.31
C ILE A 167 14.60 3.71 1.11
N ASP A 168 15.24 2.58 1.42
CA ASP A 168 15.29 2.07 2.78
C ASP A 168 15.97 3.08 3.71
N PRO A 169 15.27 3.63 4.73
CA PRO A 169 15.87 4.57 5.66
C PRO A 169 16.80 3.89 6.69
N MET A 170 16.72 2.56 6.86
CA MET A 170 17.43 1.82 7.90
C MET A 170 18.95 2.10 7.92
N PRO A 171 19.68 2.16 6.79
CA PRO A 171 21.10 2.44 6.78
C PRO A 171 21.48 3.76 7.49
N PHE A 172 20.62 4.79 7.46
CA PHE A 172 20.90 6.06 8.15
C PHE A 172 20.78 5.97 9.68
N PHE A 173 20.00 5.01 10.19
CA PHE A 173 19.70 4.86 11.62
C PHE A 173 20.28 3.58 12.24
N LYS A 174 20.95 2.74 11.46
CA LYS A 174 21.54 1.46 11.90
C LYS A 174 22.42 1.59 13.15
N SER A 175 23.18 2.68 13.29
CA SER A 175 24.02 2.92 14.48
C SER A 175 23.24 3.28 15.76
N LYS A 176 21.94 3.52 15.65
CA LYS A 176 21.04 3.98 16.73
C LYS A 176 20.00 2.94 17.13
N ILE A 177 19.94 1.82 16.41
CA ILE A 177 19.03 0.71 16.63
C ILE A 177 19.90 -0.52 16.90
N LYS A 178 19.53 -1.30 17.93
CA LYS A 178 20.22 -2.54 18.26
C LYS A 178 19.47 -3.69 17.62
N ASP A 179 20.19 -4.55 16.90
CA ASP A 179 19.62 -5.77 16.36
C ASP A 179 20.69 -6.84 16.09
N ASN A 180 20.48 -8.03 16.67
CA ASN A 180 21.30 -9.23 16.48
C ASN A 180 20.43 -10.46 16.15
N THR A 181 19.16 -10.25 15.81
CA THR A 181 18.21 -11.35 15.62
C THR A 181 18.04 -11.63 14.13
N ALA A 182 18.42 -12.83 13.68
CA ALA A 182 18.24 -13.20 12.28
C ALA A 182 16.76 -13.40 11.90
N PRO A 183 16.38 -13.12 10.64
CA PRO A 183 15.06 -13.43 10.11
C PRO A 183 14.70 -14.90 10.26
N ARG A 184 13.40 -15.20 10.32
CA ARG A 184 12.89 -16.56 10.46
C ARG A 184 11.85 -16.90 9.40
N ALA A 185 12.02 -18.05 8.77
CA ALA A 185 11.03 -18.62 7.88
C ALA A 185 9.96 -19.40 8.67
N GLU A 186 8.70 -19.27 8.25
CA GLU A 186 7.54 -19.99 8.80
C GLU A 186 7.03 -21.08 7.83
N GLY A 187 7.30 -20.98 6.53
CA GLY A 187 6.85 -21.97 5.56
C GLY A 187 7.39 -21.76 4.14
N ILE A 188 7.24 -22.79 3.32
CA ILE A 188 7.57 -22.80 1.89
C ILE A 188 6.30 -23.03 1.08
N MET A 189 6.20 -22.45 -0.10
CA MET A 189 5.17 -22.78 -1.08
C MET A 189 5.83 -23.16 -2.41
N LEU A 190 5.32 -24.22 -3.05
CA LEU A 190 5.69 -24.58 -4.41
C LEU A 190 4.54 -24.24 -5.36
N PHE A 191 4.89 -23.73 -6.53
CA PHE A 191 3.98 -23.21 -7.55
C PHE A 191 4.18 -23.97 -8.86
N PRO A 192 3.48 -25.10 -9.08
CA PRO A 192 3.51 -25.76 -10.38
C PRO A 192 3.07 -24.80 -11.47
N GLN A 193 3.80 -24.75 -12.59
CA GLN A 193 3.41 -23.90 -13.71
C GLN A 193 2.28 -24.58 -14.49
N PRO A 194 1.14 -23.90 -14.72
CA PRO A 194 -0.01 -24.49 -15.42
C PRO A 194 0.39 -25.10 -16.76
N GLY A 195 -0.04 -26.34 -17.02
CA GLY A 195 0.31 -27.05 -18.25
C GLY A 195 1.75 -27.56 -18.35
N SER A 196 2.62 -27.23 -17.39
CA SER A 196 4.07 -27.44 -17.51
C SER A 196 4.74 -28.07 -16.29
N GLY A 197 4.04 -28.18 -15.15
CA GLY A 197 4.58 -28.85 -13.97
C GLY A 197 3.51 -29.29 -12.97
N VAL A 198 3.93 -30.17 -12.06
CA VAL A 198 3.10 -30.70 -10.97
C VAL A 198 3.94 -30.88 -9.70
N VAL A 199 3.29 -30.75 -8.54
CA VAL A 199 3.85 -31.09 -7.22
C VAL A 199 2.92 -32.12 -6.59
N GLY A 200 3.46 -33.28 -6.20
CA GLY A 200 2.66 -34.39 -5.68
C GLY A 200 1.51 -34.82 -6.61
N GLY A 201 1.69 -34.71 -7.93
CA GLY A 201 0.71 -35.03 -8.96
C GLY A 201 -0.35 -33.96 -9.21
N SER A 202 -0.30 -32.85 -8.48
CA SER A 202 -1.28 -31.76 -8.58
C SER A 202 -0.70 -30.54 -9.31
N PRO A 203 -1.48 -29.87 -10.17
CA PRO A 203 -1.12 -28.57 -10.74
C PRO A 203 -1.31 -27.42 -9.75
N GLU A 204 -1.93 -27.66 -8.59
CA GLU A 204 -2.23 -26.63 -7.61
C GLU A 204 -1.00 -26.28 -6.76
N ARG A 205 -0.90 -24.98 -6.41
CA ARG A 205 0.09 -24.48 -5.45
C ARG A 205 -0.09 -25.16 -4.09
N GLN A 206 1.02 -25.53 -3.45
CA GLN A 206 1.01 -26.26 -2.18
C GLN A 206 1.97 -25.64 -1.17
N SER A 207 1.51 -25.51 0.08
CA SER A 207 2.32 -25.02 1.19
C SER A 207 2.89 -26.16 2.03
N PHE A 208 4.14 -26.02 2.46
CA PHE A 208 4.88 -27.00 3.25
C PHE A 208 5.46 -26.33 4.51
N PRO A 209 5.53 -27.04 5.65
CA PRO A 209 6.26 -26.59 6.83
C PRO A 209 7.74 -26.33 6.50
N ILE A 210 8.34 -25.34 7.16
CA ILE A 210 9.75 -25.01 6.93
C ILE A 210 10.72 -26.15 7.30
N ASN A 211 10.35 -26.97 8.30
CA ASN A 211 11.15 -28.11 8.77
C ASN A 211 10.79 -29.43 8.06
N THR A 212 10.38 -29.36 6.79
CA THR A 212 10.00 -30.55 6.02
C THR A 212 11.22 -31.45 5.82
N VAL A 213 11.20 -32.63 6.45
CA VAL A 213 12.28 -33.64 6.38
C VAL A 213 12.11 -34.57 5.18
N ARG A 214 10.87 -34.85 4.76
CA ARG A 214 10.59 -35.73 3.63
C ARG A 214 10.72 -34.96 2.32
N PRO A 215 11.39 -35.52 1.29
CA PRO A 215 11.43 -34.91 -0.03
C PRO A 215 10.01 -34.68 -0.59
N ILE A 216 9.81 -33.53 -1.23
CA ILE A 216 8.56 -33.18 -1.90
C ILE A 216 8.66 -33.66 -3.35
N GLU A 217 7.75 -34.53 -3.80
CA GLU A 217 7.77 -35.03 -5.18
C GLU A 217 7.28 -33.94 -6.15
N ALA A 218 7.98 -33.76 -7.27
CA ALA A 218 7.57 -32.84 -8.33
C ALA A 218 8.07 -33.31 -9.71
N TRP A 219 7.48 -32.76 -10.77
CA TRP A 219 7.91 -32.96 -12.15
C TRP A 219 7.56 -31.73 -13.01
N GLY A 220 8.41 -31.41 -13.98
CA GLY A 220 8.22 -30.25 -14.87
C GLY A 220 8.65 -28.93 -14.25
N VAL A 221 8.06 -27.82 -14.70
CA VAL A 221 8.43 -26.46 -14.29
C VAL A 221 7.67 -26.04 -13.03
N ILE A 222 8.39 -25.62 -12.00
CA ILE A 222 7.83 -25.15 -10.73
C ILE A 222 8.50 -23.84 -10.29
N GLY A 223 7.73 -22.99 -9.60
CA GLY A 223 8.26 -21.88 -8.80
C GLY A 223 8.34 -22.26 -7.32
N SER A 224 9.11 -21.50 -6.55
CA SER A 224 9.13 -21.59 -5.08
C SER A 224 8.84 -20.22 -4.47
N GLY A 225 8.29 -20.22 -3.25
CA GLY A 225 8.14 -19.02 -2.45
C GLY A 225 8.32 -19.32 -0.97
N ILE A 226 8.61 -18.28 -0.20
CA ILE A 226 8.92 -18.38 1.22
C ILE A 226 8.08 -17.41 2.03
N LYS A 227 7.52 -17.90 3.14
CA LYS A 227 6.90 -17.07 4.16
C LYS A 227 7.93 -16.86 5.27
N ALA A 228 8.37 -15.63 5.45
CA ALA A 228 9.38 -15.29 6.45
C ALA A 228 9.16 -13.89 7.02
N TYR A 229 9.66 -13.68 8.23
CA TYR A 229 9.62 -12.40 8.93
C TYR A 229 10.97 -12.12 9.57
N ASP A 230 11.32 -10.85 9.58
CA ASP A 230 12.43 -10.33 10.36
C ASP A 230 11.98 -9.90 11.77
N TYR A 231 12.93 -9.81 12.71
CA TYR A 231 12.70 -9.50 14.12
C TYR A 231 13.85 -8.66 14.66
N MET A 232 13.56 -7.74 15.59
CA MET A 232 14.58 -6.88 16.20
C MET A 232 14.63 -7.05 17.71
N ASP A 233 15.80 -6.83 18.30
CA ASP A 233 16.01 -6.89 19.74
C ASP A 233 15.12 -5.87 20.51
N GLY A 234 14.58 -6.29 21.65
CA GLY A 234 13.84 -5.40 22.56
C GLY A 234 12.40 -5.05 22.12
N VAL A 235 11.93 -5.61 21.01
CA VAL A 235 10.56 -5.43 20.49
C VAL A 235 9.98 -6.76 20.03
N HIS A 236 8.65 -6.84 19.89
CA HIS A 236 7.93 -8.06 19.50
C HIS A 236 7.24 -7.95 18.13
N ASN A 237 7.58 -6.93 17.36
CA ASN A 237 7.02 -6.69 16.03
C ASN A 237 7.62 -7.67 15.02
N ARG A 238 6.86 -7.93 13.95
CA ARG A 238 7.33 -8.65 12.76
C ARG A 238 7.69 -7.62 11.70
N TYR A 239 8.82 -7.82 11.05
CA TYR A 239 9.35 -6.93 10.02
C TYR A 239 9.47 -7.66 8.68
N GLY A 240 9.59 -6.88 7.61
CA GLY A 240 9.90 -7.36 6.27
C GLY A 240 11.35 -7.84 6.19
N VAL A 241 11.57 -8.94 5.47
CA VAL A 241 12.92 -9.47 5.24
C VAL A 241 13.62 -8.64 4.16
N HIS A 242 14.80 -8.11 4.46
CA HIS A 242 15.54 -7.24 3.53
C HIS A 242 16.08 -7.99 2.30
N THR A 243 16.61 -9.20 2.48
CA THR A 243 17.13 -10.00 1.36
C THR A 243 16.68 -11.46 1.46
N VAL A 244 16.19 -11.98 0.34
CA VAL A 244 15.89 -13.40 0.13
C VAL A 244 16.72 -13.90 -1.02
N VAL A 245 17.44 -15.01 -0.83
CA VAL A 245 18.16 -15.69 -1.92
C VAL A 245 17.73 -17.14 -1.97
N LEU A 246 17.37 -17.62 -3.16
CA LEU A 246 17.09 -19.02 -3.44
C LEU A 246 18.25 -19.65 -4.22
N ARG A 247 18.74 -20.78 -3.73
CA ARG A 247 19.71 -21.63 -4.42
C ARG A 247 19.13 -23.02 -4.67
N VAL A 248 19.48 -23.60 -5.81
CA VAL A 248 19.19 -24.99 -6.15
C VAL A 248 20.49 -25.67 -6.55
N ASP A 249 20.81 -26.78 -5.89
CA ASP A 249 22.06 -27.54 -6.07
C ASP A 249 23.31 -26.64 -5.94
N GLY A 250 23.25 -25.68 -5.02
CA GLY A 250 24.33 -24.71 -4.74
C GLY A 250 24.36 -23.49 -5.66
N THR A 251 23.59 -23.47 -6.74
CA THR A 251 23.55 -22.36 -7.70
C THR A 251 22.44 -21.38 -7.38
N GLU A 252 22.72 -20.08 -7.41
CA GLU A 252 21.70 -19.03 -7.22
C GLU A 252 20.71 -19.01 -8.37
N VAL A 253 19.43 -19.04 -8.03
CA VAL A 253 18.31 -19.05 -8.97
C VAL A 253 17.57 -17.71 -8.91
N PHE A 254 17.39 -17.17 -7.71
CA PHE A 254 16.64 -15.95 -7.48
C PHE A 254 17.18 -15.17 -6.29
N ARG A 255 17.05 -13.85 -6.36
CA ARG A 255 17.35 -12.91 -5.29
C ARG A 255 16.34 -11.78 -5.25
N SER A 256 15.86 -11.41 -4.06
CA SER A 256 15.22 -10.12 -3.80
C SER A 256 16.07 -9.28 -2.84
N VAL A 257 16.19 -7.98 -3.09
CA VAL A 257 16.84 -7.00 -2.21
C VAL A 257 15.93 -5.79 -2.07
N VAL A 258 15.35 -5.60 -0.88
CA VAL A 258 14.33 -4.58 -0.63
C VAL A 258 15.00 -3.31 -0.09
N ASP A 259 15.66 -2.58 -0.97
CA ASP A 259 16.44 -1.37 -0.65
C ASP A 259 15.87 -0.08 -1.26
N ARG A 260 15.10 -0.19 -2.36
CA ARG A 260 14.39 0.92 -2.99
C ARG A 260 13.23 0.46 -3.89
N PHE A 261 12.30 1.37 -4.14
CA PHE A 261 11.29 1.22 -5.17
C PHE A 261 10.76 2.60 -5.62
N SER A 262 10.29 2.68 -6.86
CA SER A 262 9.56 3.84 -7.38
C SER A 262 8.07 3.76 -7.00
N PRO A 263 7.36 4.89 -6.91
CA PRO A 263 5.92 4.90 -6.66
C PRO A 263 5.11 4.01 -7.63
N ASP A 264 5.52 3.92 -8.90
CA ASP A 264 4.86 3.11 -9.93
C ASP A 264 5.05 1.60 -9.72
N GLU A 265 6.19 1.19 -9.14
CA GLU A 265 6.46 -0.20 -8.79
C GLU A 265 5.64 -0.69 -7.58
N ASN A 266 5.08 0.21 -6.78
CA ASN A 266 4.51 -0.12 -5.47
C ASN A 266 3.44 -1.22 -5.52
N ARG A 267 2.63 -1.22 -6.58
CA ARG A 267 1.53 -2.18 -6.74
C ARG A 267 1.98 -3.55 -7.29
N MET A 268 3.20 -3.65 -7.82
CA MET A 268 3.77 -4.93 -8.32
C MET A 268 3.89 -6.00 -7.22
N ILE A 269 3.79 -5.62 -5.94
CA ILE A 269 3.69 -6.56 -4.82
C ILE A 269 2.55 -7.58 -4.98
N ASN A 270 1.47 -7.21 -5.69
CA ASN A 270 0.34 -8.10 -5.98
C ASN A 270 0.75 -9.30 -6.84
N SER A 271 1.85 -9.20 -7.59
CA SER A 271 2.45 -10.31 -8.31
C SER A 271 3.53 -11.00 -7.48
N TRP A 272 4.37 -10.23 -6.79
CA TRP A 272 5.48 -10.81 -6.01
C TRP A 272 5.00 -11.70 -4.86
N THR A 273 3.81 -11.43 -4.31
CA THR A 273 3.31 -12.14 -3.13
C THR A 273 2.10 -13.02 -3.43
N CYS A 274 2.02 -14.17 -2.76
CA CYS A 274 0.84 -15.01 -2.71
C CYS A 274 0.47 -15.23 -1.23
N GLY A 275 -0.56 -14.51 -0.76
CA GLY A 275 -0.86 -14.45 0.67
C GLY A 275 0.31 -13.85 1.45
N GLN A 276 0.95 -14.63 2.31
CA GLN A 276 2.13 -14.22 3.10
C GLN A 276 3.45 -14.75 2.53
N TYR A 277 3.43 -15.40 1.36
CA TYR A 277 4.62 -15.95 0.73
C TYR A 277 5.18 -14.97 -0.30
N MET A 278 6.48 -14.71 -0.22
CA MET A 278 7.25 -14.02 -1.27
C MET A 278 7.63 -15.04 -2.33
N LYS A 279 7.19 -14.85 -3.57
CA LYS A 279 7.63 -15.66 -4.71
C LYS A 279 9.12 -15.43 -4.94
N SER A 280 9.82 -16.51 -5.26
CA SER A 280 11.22 -16.51 -5.68
C SER A 280 11.36 -16.82 -7.18
N PHE A 281 10.43 -16.26 -7.94
CA PHE A 281 10.37 -16.21 -9.39
C PHE A 281 9.59 -14.95 -9.78
N ILE A 282 9.77 -14.49 -11.02
CA ILE A 282 9.25 -13.22 -11.53
C ILE A 282 8.17 -13.53 -12.56
N ASP A 283 6.92 -13.17 -12.26
CA ASP A 283 5.85 -13.24 -13.26
C ASP A 283 6.18 -12.27 -14.41
N PRO A 284 5.80 -12.58 -15.67
CA PRO A 284 6.32 -11.85 -16.83
C PRO A 284 5.89 -10.37 -16.91
N GLY A 285 4.76 -10.00 -16.30
CA GLY A 285 4.30 -8.61 -16.16
C GLY A 285 4.86 -7.89 -14.93
N ASN A 286 5.69 -8.53 -14.11
CA ASN A 286 6.29 -7.92 -12.92
C ASN A 286 7.61 -7.22 -13.26
N THR A 287 7.67 -5.92 -12.99
CA THR A 287 8.83 -5.08 -13.33
C THR A 287 9.61 -4.60 -12.11
N LEU A 288 9.45 -5.24 -10.94
CA LEU A 288 10.15 -4.85 -9.72
C LEU A 288 11.67 -5.00 -9.86
N ARG A 289 12.39 -3.88 -9.80
CA ARG A 289 13.86 -3.86 -9.88
C ARG A 289 14.57 -4.53 -8.70
N MET A 290 13.87 -4.66 -7.58
CA MET A 290 14.35 -5.39 -6.40
C MET A 290 14.43 -6.90 -6.61
N LEU A 291 13.75 -7.45 -7.63
CA LEU A 291 13.74 -8.89 -7.92
C LEU A 291 14.72 -9.20 -9.05
N ARG A 292 15.52 -10.25 -8.87
CA ARG A 292 16.50 -10.70 -9.85
C ARG A 292 16.46 -12.21 -9.97
N ALA A 293 16.21 -12.70 -11.18
CA ALA A 293 16.45 -14.09 -11.53
C ALA A 293 17.88 -14.22 -12.05
N SER A 294 18.60 -15.25 -11.58
CA SER A 294 19.96 -15.55 -12.05
C SER A 294 20.00 -16.63 -13.13
N ASN A 295 18.86 -17.27 -13.41
CA ASN A 295 18.70 -18.24 -14.48
C ASN A 295 17.86 -17.67 -15.64
N ASP A 296 17.86 -18.36 -16.77
CA ASP A 296 17.15 -17.93 -17.99
C ASP A 296 15.62 -18.11 -17.93
N ASN A 297 15.10 -18.66 -16.83
CA ASN A 297 13.68 -18.99 -16.65
C ASN A 297 13.02 -18.17 -15.52
N TRP A 298 13.46 -16.93 -15.32
CA TRP A 298 12.85 -15.97 -14.38
C TRP A 298 12.71 -16.47 -12.93
N GLY A 299 13.62 -17.32 -12.46
CA GLY A 299 13.62 -17.91 -11.12
C GLY A 299 12.80 -19.19 -10.99
N LEU A 300 12.14 -19.63 -12.07
CA LEU A 300 11.49 -20.95 -12.14
C LEU A 300 12.53 -22.06 -12.24
N ILE A 301 12.17 -23.25 -11.75
CA ILE A 301 13.03 -24.42 -11.67
C ILE A 301 12.40 -25.54 -12.50
N THR A 302 13.17 -26.13 -13.41
CA THR A 302 12.77 -27.31 -14.18
C THR A 302 13.21 -28.57 -13.43
N ILE A 303 12.27 -29.47 -13.16
CA ILE A 303 12.46 -30.76 -12.51
C ILE A 303 12.19 -31.86 -13.56
N ASP A 304 13.22 -32.27 -14.29
CA ASP A 304 13.13 -33.16 -15.47
C ASP A 304 14.01 -34.42 -15.38
N GLU A 305 14.83 -34.52 -14.34
CA GLU A 305 15.58 -35.72 -13.95
C GLU A 305 15.01 -36.39 -12.70
N GLU A 306 15.02 -37.72 -12.66
CA GLU A 306 14.62 -38.51 -11.48
C GLU A 306 15.71 -38.53 -10.42
N ARG A 307 15.88 -37.40 -9.72
CA ARG A 307 16.86 -37.21 -8.65
C ARG A 307 16.35 -36.28 -7.57
N ASP A 308 17.12 -36.16 -6.49
CA ASP A 308 16.91 -35.11 -5.51
C ASP A 308 17.53 -33.79 -6.00
N TYR A 309 16.77 -32.70 -5.89
CA TYR A 309 17.19 -31.31 -6.07
C TYR A 309 17.26 -30.65 -4.70
N LYS A 310 18.38 -30.01 -4.38
CA LYS A 310 18.65 -29.43 -3.05
C LYS A 310 18.37 -27.94 -3.06
N PHE A 311 17.26 -27.54 -2.46
CA PHE A 311 16.86 -26.15 -2.35
C PHE A 311 17.41 -25.56 -1.05
N GLU A 312 17.94 -24.34 -1.12
CA GLU A 312 18.37 -23.56 0.03
C GLU A 312 17.88 -22.11 -0.08
N TYR A 313 17.15 -21.66 0.94
CA TYR A 313 16.88 -20.25 1.16
C TYR A 313 17.90 -19.65 2.11
N GLU A 314 18.45 -18.50 1.76
CA GLU A 314 19.19 -17.62 2.66
C GLU A 314 18.37 -16.34 2.88
N LEU A 315 18.13 -16.00 4.14
CA LEU A 315 17.43 -14.78 4.54
C LEU A 315 18.39 -13.88 5.30
N LYS A 316 18.37 -12.59 4.98
CA LYS A 316 19.23 -11.59 5.64
C LYS A 316 18.45 -10.31 5.94
N ASP A 317 18.66 -9.76 7.13
CA ASP A 317 18.11 -8.46 7.53
C ASP A 317 19.02 -7.29 7.11
N ALA A 318 18.61 -6.06 7.45
CA ALA A 318 19.40 -4.84 7.20
C ALA A 318 20.67 -4.75 8.09
N PHE A 319 20.74 -5.52 9.17
CA PHE A 319 21.87 -5.54 10.11
C PHE A 319 22.99 -6.48 9.69
N GLY A 320 22.66 -7.49 8.88
CA GLY A 320 23.56 -8.54 8.42
C GLY A 320 23.28 -9.90 9.05
N ASN A 321 22.33 -10.01 9.99
CA ASN A 321 21.98 -11.28 10.60
C ASN A 321 21.34 -12.18 9.55
N THR A 322 21.77 -13.43 9.52
CA THR A 322 21.46 -14.36 8.43
C THR A 322 20.94 -15.69 8.96
N SER A 323 19.93 -16.24 8.30
CA SER A 323 19.44 -17.60 8.52
C SER A 323 19.36 -18.37 7.20
N ARG A 324 19.48 -19.70 7.28
CA ARG A 324 19.42 -20.59 6.11
C ARG A 324 18.47 -21.73 6.34
N TYR A 325 17.69 -22.07 5.31
CA TYR A 325 16.68 -23.12 5.34
C TYR A 325 16.83 -24.03 4.13
N ARG A 326 16.86 -25.34 4.36
CA ARG A 326 17.09 -26.34 3.32
C ARG A 326 15.92 -27.29 3.22
N PHE A 327 15.57 -27.66 2.00
CA PHE A 327 14.60 -28.71 1.71
C PHE A 327 14.97 -29.43 0.42
N THR A 328 14.37 -30.59 0.19
CA THR A 328 14.62 -31.39 -1.01
C THR A 328 13.34 -31.52 -1.82
N VAL A 329 13.44 -31.24 -3.11
CA VAL A 329 12.43 -31.62 -4.10
C VAL A 329 12.94 -32.85 -4.82
N ARG A 330 12.15 -33.92 -4.84
CA ARG A 330 12.48 -35.15 -5.57
C ARG A 330 11.81 -35.13 -6.93
N GLY A 331 12.60 -35.11 -7.98
CA GLY A 331 12.14 -35.35 -9.33
C GLY A 331 11.62 -36.78 -9.43
N LYS A 332 10.35 -36.92 -9.77
CA LYS A 332 9.70 -38.20 -10.03
C LYS A 332 8.74 -38.01 -11.17
N ARG A 333 8.88 -38.79 -12.24
CA ARG A 333 8.08 -38.60 -13.45
C ARG A 333 6.59 -38.73 -13.14
N GLN A 334 5.84 -37.69 -13.48
CA GLN A 334 4.41 -37.58 -13.23
C GLN A 334 3.71 -36.98 -14.46
N PRO A 335 2.46 -37.40 -14.76
CA PRO A 335 1.69 -36.80 -15.85
C PRO A 335 1.47 -35.30 -15.62
N ILE A 336 1.68 -34.50 -16.66
CA ILE A 336 1.35 -33.07 -16.68
C ILE A 336 0.20 -32.89 -17.65
N GLN A 337 -0.94 -32.42 -17.15
CA GLN A 337 -2.09 -32.14 -18.01
C GLN A 337 -1.87 -30.79 -18.72
N PRO A 338 -2.07 -30.70 -20.04
CA PRO A 338 -2.04 -29.42 -20.74
C PRO A 338 -3.05 -28.43 -20.16
N LEU A 339 -2.73 -27.14 -20.22
CA LEU A 339 -3.65 -26.09 -19.77
C LEU A 339 -4.84 -25.99 -20.74
N GLY A 340 -5.97 -26.54 -20.34
CA GLY A 340 -7.25 -26.34 -21.02
C GLY A 340 -7.80 -24.95 -20.74
N HIS A 341 -8.08 -24.17 -21.79
CA HIS A 341 -8.75 -22.88 -21.68
C HIS A 341 -9.60 -22.58 -22.91
N ARG A 342 -10.48 -21.58 -22.80
CA ARG A 342 -11.26 -21.06 -23.92
C ARG A 342 -10.58 -19.80 -24.42
N GLU A 343 -10.20 -19.75 -25.70
CA GLU A 343 -9.49 -18.61 -26.33
C GLU A 343 -10.18 -17.26 -26.06
N LYS A 344 -11.53 -17.21 -26.11
CA LYS A 344 -12.31 -15.99 -25.80
C LYS A 344 -12.05 -15.44 -24.37
N TYR A 345 -11.71 -16.32 -23.44
CA TYR A 345 -11.54 -16.03 -22.01
C TYR A 345 -10.09 -16.16 -21.55
N PHE A 346 -9.15 -16.16 -22.50
CA PHE A 346 -7.73 -16.14 -22.18
C PHE A 346 -7.21 -14.71 -22.28
N PHE A 347 -6.87 -14.12 -21.14
CA PHE A 347 -6.32 -12.78 -21.09
C PHE A 347 -4.80 -12.84 -21.06
N ALA A 348 -4.16 -12.28 -22.08
CA ALA A 348 -2.71 -12.22 -22.19
C ALA A 348 -2.15 -10.99 -21.45
N TRP A 349 -1.06 -11.16 -20.69
CA TRP A 349 -0.51 -10.05 -19.91
C TRP A 349 0.10 -8.93 -20.76
N ASP A 350 0.62 -9.29 -21.93
CA ASP A 350 1.40 -8.44 -22.82
C ASP A 350 0.57 -7.73 -23.90
N LYS A 351 -0.77 -7.86 -23.85
CA LYS A 351 -1.69 -7.30 -24.85
C LYS A 351 -2.88 -6.62 -24.19
N THR A 352 -3.59 -5.82 -24.98
CA THR A 352 -4.91 -5.33 -24.57
C THR A 352 -5.92 -6.47 -24.75
N ASN A 353 -6.65 -6.76 -23.69
CA ASN A 353 -7.70 -7.78 -23.66
C ASN A 353 -9.08 -7.12 -23.66
N PHE A 354 -10.00 -7.71 -24.41
CA PHE A 354 -11.38 -7.27 -24.50
C PHE A 354 -12.30 -8.43 -24.18
N LEU A 355 -13.26 -8.21 -23.29
CA LEU A 355 -14.36 -9.14 -23.06
C LEU A 355 -15.66 -8.43 -23.35
N GLN A 356 -16.36 -8.93 -24.36
CA GLN A 356 -17.68 -8.46 -24.76
C GLN A 356 -18.67 -9.63 -24.71
N GLU A 357 -19.70 -9.43 -23.89
CA GLU A 357 -20.80 -10.37 -23.67
C GLU A 357 -22.11 -9.58 -23.60
N PRO A 358 -23.28 -10.22 -23.77
CA PRO A 358 -24.55 -9.51 -23.66
C PRO A 358 -24.65 -8.75 -22.33
N GLY A 359 -24.72 -7.42 -22.40
CA GLY A 359 -24.78 -6.53 -21.24
C GLY A 359 -23.46 -6.34 -20.48
N LEU A 360 -22.31 -6.77 -21.00
CA LEU A 360 -21.00 -6.58 -20.38
C LEU A 360 -19.95 -6.14 -21.41
N THR A 361 -19.22 -5.09 -21.07
CA THR A 361 -17.93 -4.80 -21.72
C THR A 361 -16.85 -4.57 -20.67
N LEU A 362 -15.70 -5.19 -20.90
CA LEU A 362 -14.49 -5.02 -20.10
C LEU A 362 -13.32 -4.80 -21.03
N THR A 363 -12.55 -3.75 -20.77
CA THR A 363 -11.28 -3.49 -21.45
C THR A 363 -10.15 -3.53 -20.43
N VAL A 364 -9.19 -4.43 -20.64
CA VAL A 364 -7.96 -4.55 -19.84
C VAL A 364 -6.78 -4.17 -20.73
N PRO A 365 -6.27 -2.93 -20.66
CA PRO A 365 -5.10 -2.49 -21.41
C PRO A 365 -3.87 -3.37 -21.17
N ARG A 366 -2.95 -3.38 -22.14
CA ARG A 366 -1.61 -3.97 -21.98
C ARG A 366 -0.93 -3.47 -20.70
N GLY A 367 -0.28 -4.37 -19.97
CA GLY A 367 0.46 -4.05 -18.74
C GLY A 367 -0.41 -3.97 -17.49
N MET A 368 -1.71 -4.29 -17.57
CA MET A 368 -2.59 -4.34 -16.41
C MET A 368 -2.60 -5.69 -15.68
N LEU A 369 -2.10 -6.73 -16.32
CA LEU A 369 -1.99 -8.08 -15.76
C LEU A 369 -0.52 -8.41 -15.51
N TYR A 370 -0.27 -9.21 -14.48
CA TYR A 370 1.08 -9.64 -14.12
C TYR A 370 1.49 -10.97 -14.76
N ASP A 371 0.51 -11.76 -15.17
CA ASP A 371 0.69 -13.02 -15.90
C ASP A 371 -0.56 -13.28 -16.76
N ASN A 372 -0.48 -14.27 -17.65
CA ASN A 372 -1.63 -14.72 -18.42
C ASN A 372 -2.72 -15.27 -17.50
N VAL A 373 -3.97 -14.99 -17.81
CA VAL A 373 -5.11 -15.38 -16.99
C VAL A 373 -6.14 -16.12 -17.85
N PRO A 374 -6.22 -17.46 -17.76
CA PRO A 374 -7.38 -18.19 -18.26
C PRO A 374 -8.56 -17.92 -17.31
N LEU A 375 -9.45 -17.01 -17.69
CA LEU A 375 -10.56 -16.58 -16.85
C LEU A 375 -11.54 -17.73 -16.57
N ASN A 376 -11.93 -17.89 -15.31
CA ASN A 376 -13.10 -18.68 -14.93
C ASN A 376 -14.38 -17.84 -15.08
N TYR A 377 -14.71 -17.52 -16.33
CA TYR A 377 -15.82 -16.65 -16.68
C TYR A 377 -17.18 -17.36 -16.60
N GLU A 378 -18.11 -16.78 -15.84
CA GLU A 378 -19.51 -17.24 -15.74
C GLU A 378 -20.49 -16.06 -15.74
N VAL A 379 -21.72 -16.31 -16.21
CA VAL A 379 -22.84 -15.36 -16.10
C VAL A 379 -23.98 -16.03 -15.36
N HIS A 380 -24.40 -15.42 -14.27
CA HIS A 380 -25.59 -15.83 -13.55
C HIS A 380 -26.74 -14.91 -13.92
N SER A 381 -27.71 -15.47 -14.64
CA SER A 381 -28.91 -14.76 -15.04
C SER A 381 -30.03 -14.98 -14.03
N ASP A 382 -30.49 -13.90 -13.42
CA ASP A 382 -31.80 -13.85 -12.75
C ASP A 382 -32.74 -12.97 -13.60
N SER A 383 -33.88 -13.54 -13.98
CA SER A 383 -34.89 -12.83 -14.78
C SER A 383 -35.43 -11.58 -14.08
N GLY A 384 -35.43 -11.55 -12.74
CA GLY A 384 -35.90 -10.45 -11.90
C GLY A 384 -34.86 -9.38 -11.60
N ALA A 385 -33.57 -9.65 -11.84
CA ALA A 385 -32.48 -8.77 -11.43
C ALA A 385 -32.31 -7.52 -12.32
N ILE A 386 -31.73 -6.47 -11.73
CA ILE A 386 -31.40 -5.19 -12.38
C ILE A 386 -30.42 -5.38 -13.53
N ALA A 387 -29.39 -6.20 -13.31
CA ALA A 387 -28.43 -6.64 -14.31
C ALA A 387 -28.11 -8.13 -14.09
N TYR A 388 -27.42 -8.76 -15.04
CA TYR A 388 -26.81 -10.06 -14.76
C TYR A 388 -25.64 -9.92 -13.80
N THR A 389 -25.31 -11.01 -13.11
CA THR A 389 -24.10 -11.10 -12.30
C THR A 389 -23.00 -11.76 -13.14
N TYR A 390 -21.92 -11.04 -13.38
CA TYR A 390 -20.80 -11.47 -14.21
C TYR A 390 -19.63 -11.85 -13.31
N GLN A 391 -19.28 -13.13 -13.28
CA GLN A 391 -18.04 -13.61 -12.69
C GLN A 391 -16.95 -13.48 -13.75
N LEU A 392 -16.07 -12.49 -13.61
CA LEU A 392 -14.89 -12.36 -14.48
C LEU A 392 -13.84 -13.41 -14.12
N ASN A 393 -13.71 -13.72 -12.83
CA ASN A 393 -12.91 -14.82 -12.32
C ASN A 393 -13.44 -15.22 -10.93
N ASP A 394 -13.23 -16.47 -10.53
CA ASP A 394 -13.65 -17.04 -9.24
C ASP A 394 -12.73 -16.61 -8.07
N GLU A 395 -11.42 -16.67 -8.27
CA GLU A 395 -10.43 -16.05 -7.40
C GLU A 395 -10.17 -14.60 -7.84
N LYS A 396 -9.96 -13.71 -6.88
CA LYS A 396 -9.61 -12.31 -7.17
C LYS A 396 -8.28 -12.26 -7.93
N VAL A 397 -8.29 -11.67 -9.13
CA VAL A 397 -7.07 -11.36 -9.89
C VAL A 397 -6.78 -9.87 -9.81
N PRO A 398 -5.70 -9.42 -9.15
CA PRO A 398 -5.37 -8.00 -9.05
C PRO A 398 -4.95 -7.43 -10.41
N LEU A 399 -5.46 -6.24 -10.73
CA LEU A 399 -5.00 -5.44 -11.88
C LEU A 399 -3.98 -4.41 -11.42
N HIS A 400 -2.98 -4.11 -12.25
CA HIS A 400 -1.97 -3.09 -11.97
C HIS A 400 -2.57 -1.68 -11.96
N GLY A 401 -3.57 -1.41 -12.80
CA GLY A 401 -4.27 -0.13 -12.84
C GLY A 401 -5.78 -0.28 -12.74
N GLU A 402 -6.47 0.83 -12.99
CA GLU A 402 -7.92 0.84 -13.16
C GLU A 402 -8.29 0.43 -14.59
N CYS A 403 -9.21 -0.52 -14.73
CA CYS A 403 -9.75 -0.96 -16.01
C CYS A 403 -11.24 -0.61 -16.10
N GLU A 404 -11.70 -0.20 -17.29
CA GLU A 404 -13.10 0.16 -17.51
C GLU A 404 -13.98 -1.08 -17.61
N LEU A 405 -15.04 -1.09 -16.81
CA LEU A 405 -16.10 -2.10 -16.80
C LEU A 405 -17.43 -1.39 -17.07
N ARG A 406 -18.23 -1.93 -17.98
CA ARG A 406 -19.62 -1.50 -18.21
C ARG A 406 -20.57 -2.67 -18.06
N ILE A 407 -21.63 -2.47 -17.29
CA ILE A 407 -22.70 -3.46 -17.09
C ILE A 407 -24.04 -2.84 -17.49
N GLY A 408 -24.73 -3.47 -18.44
CA GLY A 408 -26.02 -3.04 -18.95
C GLY A 408 -27.16 -3.34 -17.97
N LEU A 409 -28.04 -2.36 -17.75
CA LEU A 409 -29.26 -2.55 -17.00
C LEU A 409 -30.29 -3.29 -17.87
N ARG A 410 -30.93 -4.28 -17.26
CA ARG A 410 -32.07 -5.02 -17.83
C ARG A 410 -33.40 -4.52 -17.27
N ARG A 411 -33.37 -3.95 -16.07
CA ARG A 411 -34.53 -3.39 -15.38
C ARG A 411 -34.14 -2.10 -14.67
N GLN A 412 -35.08 -1.17 -14.60
CA GLN A 412 -34.91 0.09 -13.89
C GLN A 412 -36.03 0.25 -12.86
N PRO A 413 -35.91 -0.42 -11.68
CA PRO A 413 -36.92 -0.31 -10.63
C PRO A 413 -37.05 1.08 -10.01
N VAL A 414 -36.07 1.97 -10.22
CA VAL A 414 -36.03 3.35 -9.73
C VAL A 414 -35.78 4.27 -10.91
N ALA A 415 -36.57 5.34 -11.03
CA ALA A 415 -36.44 6.29 -12.15
C ALA A 415 -35.17 7.14 -12.06
N ASP A 416 -34.71 7.42 -10.84
CA ASP A 416 -33.48 8.18 -10.60
C ASP A 416 -32.23 7.32 -10.84
N SER A 417 -31.58 7.58 -11.97
CA SER A 417 -30.36 6.86 -12.38
C SER A 417 -29.17 7.05 -11.44
N THR A 418 -29.15 8.08 -10.57
CA THR A 418 -28.05 8.26 -9.61
C THR A 418 -28.09 7.26 -8.46
N LYS A 419 -29.19 6.51 -8.33
CA LYS A 419 -29.35 5.48 -7.29
C LYS A 419 -28.72 4.14 -7.66
N TYR A 420 -28.23 4.00 -8.89
CA TYR A 420 -27.60 2.77 -9.36
C TYR A 420 -26.09 2.81 -9.14
N TYR A 421 -25.50 1.68 -8.76
CA TYR A 421 -24.06 1.52 -8.65
C TYR A 421 -23.63 0.11 -9.06
N VAL A 422 -22.37 -0.04 -9.48
CA VAL A 422 -21.79 -1.36 -9.71
C VAL A 422 -21.39 -1.95 -8.36
N ALA A 423 -21.85 -3.16 -8.07
CA ALA A 423 -21.53 -3.88 -6.86
C ALA A 423 -20.55 -5.03 -7.15
N ARG A 424 -19.46 -5.09 -6.40
CA ARG A 424 -18.60 -6.29 -6.34
C ARG A 424 -19.25 -7.30 -5.40
N VAL A 425 -19.44 -8.53 -5.88
CA VAL A 425 -20.02 -9.63 -5.13
C VAL A 425 -18.90 -10.54 -4.64
N THR A 426 -18.86 -10.80 -3.34
CA THR A 426 -17.94 -11.78 -2.75
C THR A 426 -18.47 -13.22 -2.91
N PRO A 427 -17.61 -14.25 -2.76
CA PRO A 427 -18.08 -15.65 -2.79
C PRO A 427 -19.17 -15.98 -1.76
N LYS A 428 -19.28 -15.18 -0.68
CA LYS A 428 -20.34 -15.31 0.35
C LYS A 428 -21.63 -14.54 0.02
N GLY A 429 -21.69 -13.89 -1.14
CA GLY A 429 -22.83 -13.08 -1.58
C GLY A 429 -22.87 -11.66 -1.01
N SER A 430 -21.93 -11.27 -0.14
CA SER A 430 -21.85 -9.88 0.33
C SER A 430 -21.45 -8.94 -0.82
N MET A 431 -22.12 -7.80 -0.91
CA MET A 431 -21.91 -6.78 -1.92
C MET A 431 -21.13 -5.60 -1.36
N TYR A 432 -20.25 -5.04 -2.18
CA TYR A 432 -19.52 -3.81 -1.89
C TYR A 432 -19.59 -2.89 -3.09
N SER A 433 -19.87 -1.60 -2.85
CA SER A 433 -19.86 -0.62 -3.93
C SER A 433 -18.49 -0.58 -4.62
N ALA A 434 -18.52 -0.71 -5.94
CA ALA A 434 -17.46 -0.34 -6.85
C ALA A 434 -17.78 1.00 -7.53
N GLY A 435 -18.74 1.77 -6.99
CA GLY A 435 -19.21 3.04 -7.54
C GLY A 435 -19.76 2.92 -8.96
N GLY A 436 -19.57 3.99 -9.73
CA GLY A 436 -19.91 4.04 -11.15
C GLY A 436 -20.95 5.09 -11.47
N THR A 437 -21.13 5.32 -12.76
CA THR A 437 -22.05 6.32 -13.31
C THR A 437 -22.92 5.67 -14.37
N TYR A 438 -24.20 6.03 -14.39
CA TYR A 438 -25.12 5.59 -15.44
C TYR A 438 -24.86 6.37 -16.74
N GLU A 439 -24.77 5.66 -17.85
CA GLU A 439 -24.58 6.20 -19.21
C GLU A 439 -25.27 5.27 -20.22
N ASP A 440 -26.31 5.78 -20.90
CA ASP A 440 -27.02 5.13 -22.01
C ASP A 440 -27.43 3.66 -21.76
N GLY A 441 -28.03 3.38 -20.60
CA GLY A 441 -28.48 2.03 -20.24
C GLY A 441 -27.41 1.16 -19.60
N PHE A 442 -26.20 1.67 -19.37
CA PHE A 442 -25.10 0.96 -18.72
C PHE A 442 -24.65 1.68 -17.45
N MET A 443 -24.29 0.92 -16.42
CA MET A 443 -23.39 1.42 -15.38
C MET A 443 -21.95 1.28 -15.84
N LYS A 444 -21.21 2.38 -15.81
CA LYS A 444 -19.79 2.45 -16.11
C LYS A 444 -19.00 2.62 -14.82
N THR A 445 -18.00 1.79 -14.59
CA THR A 445 -17.08 1.93 -13.45
C THR A 445 -15.64 1.59 -13.82
N ARG A 446 -14.72 1.79 -12.87
CA ARG A 446 -13.32 1.43 -12.94
C ARG A 446 -12.99 0.39 -11.88
N ILE A 447 -12.57 -0.79 -12.30
CA ILE A 447 -12.21 -1.90 -11.43
C ILE A 447 -10.69 -2.06 -11.33
N ARG A 448 -10.21 -2.51 -10.17
CA ARG A 448 -8.78 -2.77 -9.91
C ARG A 448 -8.46 -4.24 -9.67
N GLU A 449 -9.43 -5.11 -9.95
CA GLU A 449 -9.34 -6.55 -9.85
C GLU A 449 -10.38 -7.20 -10.75
N LEU A 450 -10.11 -8.40 -11.23
CA LEU A 450 -11.10 -9.26 -11.87
C LEU A 450 -11.74 -10.12 -10.77
N GLY A 451 -13.06 -10.11 -10.72
CA GLY A 451 -13.89 -10.80 -9.74
C GLY A 451 -15.34 -10.80 -10.21
N THR A 452 -16.29 -10.87 -9.28
CA THR A 452 -17.72 -10.94 -9.62
C THR A 452 -18.41 -9.59 -9.44
N TYR A 453 -19.17 -9.16 -10.46
CA TYR A 453 -19.81 -7.85 -10.50
C TYR A 453 -21.27 -7.91 -10.95
N THR A 454 -22.09 -7.02 -10.40
CA THR A 454 -23.48 -6.79 -10.80
C THR A 454 -23.86 -5.31 -10.62
N VAL A 455 -25.12 -4.94 -10.85
CA VAL A 455 -25.65 -3.60 -10.57
C VAL A 455 -26.67 -3.69 -9.44
N ALA A 456 -26.52 -2.82 -8.45
CA ALA A 456 -27.43 -2.68 -7.30
C ALA A 456 -27.98 -1.25 -7.24
N VAL A 457 -28.92 -1.03 -6.31
CA VAL A 457 -29.59 0.26 -6.10
C VAL A 457 -29.51 0.64 -4.63
N ASP A 458 -29.10 1.87 -4.35
CA ASP A 458 -29.07 2.46 -3.01
C ASP A 458 -29.99 3.69 -2.95
N THR A 459 -31.06 3.58 -2.16
CA THR A 459 -32.04 4.63 -1.89
C THR A 459 -32.09 5.01 -0.40
N VAL A 460 -31.21 4.43 0.42
CA VAL A 460 -31.26 4.54 1.87
C VAL A 460 -30.22 5.57 2.33
N PRO A 461 -30.64 6.69 2.95
CA PRO A 461 -29.69 7.71 3.36
C PRO A 461 -28.80 7.25 4.53
N PRO A 462 -27.61 7.86 4.69
CA PRO A 462 -26.70 7.60 5.81
C PRO A 462 -27.34 7.80 7.19
N GLU A 463 -26.87 7.06 8.19
CA GLU A 463 -27.20 7.28 9.59
C GLU A 463 -26.17 8.20 10.26
N ILE A 464 -26.66 9.19 11.03
CA ILE A 464 -25.83 10.11 11.82
C ILE A 464 -26.20 9.97 13.30
N THR A 465 -25.27 9.46 14.11
CA THR A 465 -25.49 9.23 15.55
C THR A 465 -24.58 10.13 16.41
N PRO A 466 -25.11 10.97 17.32
CA PRO A 466 -24.28 11.70 18.27
C PRO A 466 -23.63 10.75 19.28
N VAL A 467 -22.33 10.91 19.53
CA VAL A 467 -21.57 10.07 20.46
C VAL A 467 -21.20 10.86 21.71
N GLY A 468 -21.69 10.42 22.88
CA GLY A 468 -21.33 11.04 24.16
C GLY A 468 -21.85 12.48 24.32
N LYS A 469 -23.01 12.80 23.72
CA LYS A 469 -23.61 14.14 23.66
C LYS A 469 -23.58 14.93 24.98
N ASN A 470 -23.95 14.28 26.07
CA ASN A 470 -24.00 14.89 27.41
C ASN A 470 -22.61 15.31 27.95
N THR A 471 -21.53 14.95 27.27
CA THR A 471 -20.15 15.24 27.67
C THR A 471 -19.40 16.15 26.70
N TRP A 472 -20.03 16.59 25.60
CA TRP A 472 -19.36 17.38 24.55
C TRP A 472 -18.71 18.66 25.08
N GLY A 473 -19.46 19.47 25.84
CA GLY A 473 -18.93 20.71 26.44
C GLY A 473 -17.76 20.44 27.38
N ARG A 474 -17.93 19.48 28.32
CA ARG A 474 -16.87 19.08 29.26
C ARG A 474 -15.61 18.58 28.56
N ASN A 475 -15.77 17.80 27.50
CA ASN A 475 -14.66 17.23 26.74
C ASN A 475 -14.09 18.21 25.70
N GLY A 476 -14.70 19.39 25.53
CA GLY A 476 -14.29 20.39 24.55
C GLY A 476 -14.36 19.90 23.10
N LYS A 477 -15.27 18.98 22.77
CA LYS A 477 -15.45 18.47 21.40
C LYS A 477 -16.84 17.91 21.15
N VAL A 478 -17.34 18.11 19.93
CA VAL A 478 -18.56 17.48 19.42
C VAL A 478 -18.17 16.25 18.60
N VAL A 479 -18.89 15.14 18.77
CA VAL A 479 -18.55 13.86 18.13
C VAL A 479 -19.78 13.20 17.53
N TYR A 480 -19.70 12.84 16.26
CA TYR A 480 -20.68 12.05 15.54
C TYR A 480 -20.07 10.74 15.03
N ARG A 481 -20.94 9.73 14.84
CA ARG A 481 -20.67 8.54 14.04
C ARG A 481 -21.52 8.63 12.77
N LEU A 482 -20.89 8.53 11.61
CA LEU A 482 -21.56 8.42 10.32
C LEU A 482 -21.46 6.96 9.87
N LYS A 483 -22.59 6.39 9.44
CA LYS A 483 -22.64 5.02 8.90
C LYS A 483 -23.53 5.01 7.66
N ASP A 484 -23.01 4.43 6.59
CA ASP A 484 -23.81 4.06 5.45
C ASP A 484 -23.87 2.53 5.31
N LYS A 485 -24.95 2.01 4.71
CA LYS A 485 -25.17 0.56 4.58
C LYS A 485 -24.63 -0.03 3.29
N GLU A 486 -24.49 0.75 2.23
CA GLU A 486 -24.27 0.23 0.87
C GLU A 486 -23.11 0.90 0.15
N THR A 487 -23.22 2.20 -0.12
CA THR A 487 -22.33 2.92 -1.04
C THR A 487 -21.23 3.74 -0.36
N GLY A 488 -21.33 3.93 0.96
CA GLY A 488 -20.35 4.66 1.76
C GLY A 488 -20.71 6.13 1.96
N ILE A 489 -19.88 6.86 2.73
CA ILE A 489 -20.08 8.30 2.96
C ILE A 489 -19.23 9.07 1.96
N ARG A 490 -19.88 9.79 1.04
CA ARG A 490 -19.22 10.64 0.05
C ARG A 490 -18.80 11.99 0.62
N ALA A 491 -19.71 12.62 1.37
CA ALA A 491 -19.54 13.96 1.88
C ALA A 491 -20.19 14.14 3.24
N TYR A 492 -19.70 15.10 4.02
CA TYR A 492 -20.31 15.55 5.25
C TYR A 492 -20.05 17.04 5.45
N ARG A 493 -20.96 17.73 6.14
CA ARG A 493 -20.77 19.12 6.54
C ARG A 493 -21.40 19.38 7.90
N GLY A 494 -20.63 20.00 8.79
CA GLY A 494 -21.09 20.38 10.12
C GLY A 494 -21.11 21.89 10.31
N THR A 495 -22.11 22.39 11.04
CA THR A 495 -22.16 23.79 11.48
C THR A 495 -22.49 23.90 12.96
N ILE A 496 -21.96 24.93 13.62
CA ILE A 496 -22.34 25.34 14.97
C ILE A 496 -22.89 26.77 14.88
N ASP A 497 -24.12 26.97 15.34
CA ASP A 497 -24.89 28.22 15.24
C ASP A 497 -24.92 28.80 13.80
N GLY A 498 -25.05 27.91 12.81
CA GLY A 498 -25.12 28.27 11.39
C GLY A 498 -23.78 28.56 10.73
N LYS A 499 -22.66 28.53 11.46
CA LYS A 499 -21.31 28.72 10.92
C LYS A 499 -20.59 27.39 10.77
N PHE A 500 -19.74 27.26 9.74
CA PHE A 500 -18.95 26.05 9.53
C PHE A 500 -18.16 25.64 10.78
N ALA A 501 -18.22 24.36 11.09
CA ALA A 501 -17.49 23.74 12.19
C ALA A 501 -16.56 22.67 11.60
N LEU A 502 -15.29 22.71 11.98
CA LEU A 502 -14.23 21.87 11.45
C LEU A 502 -14.33 20.43 12.00
N PHE A 503 -15.32 19.69 11.50
CA PHE A 503 -15.41 18.25 11.71
C PHE A 503 -14.40 17.54 10.83
N GLY A 504 -13.76 16.52 11.38
CA GLY A 504 -12.81 15.69 10.65
C GLY A 504 -12.69 14.30 11.25
N ARG A 505 -11.91 13.44 10.59
CA ARG A 505 -11.58 12.11 11.11
C ARG A 505 -10.12 12.09 11.56
N PRO A 506 -9.81 12.58 12.78
CA PRO A 506 -8.43 12.65 13.23
C PRO A 506 -7.78 11.27 13.28
N ASN A 507 -8.52 10.17 13.49
CA ASN A 507 -8.01 8.80 13.38
C ASN A 507 -9.05 7.89 12.71
N LEU A 508 -8.67 7.23 11.62
CA LEU A 508 -9.57 6.44 10.77
C LEU A 508 -9.91 5.06 11.33
N THR A 509 -9.11 4.55 12.28
CA THR A 509 -9.45 3.31 13.00
C THR A 509 -10.66 3.52 13.93
N LYS A 510 -10.99 4.77 14.23
CA LYS A 510 -12.22 5.15 14.92
C LYS A 510 -13.28 5.56 13.90
N SER A 511 -14.51 5.11 14.12
CA SER A 511 -15.68 5.50 13.31
C SER A 511 -16.27 6.84 13.77
N HIS A 512 -15.42 7.82 14.12
CA HIS A 512 -15.85 9.10 14.70
C HIS A 512 -15.42 10.29 13.85
N TRP A 513 -16.35 11.22 13.68
CA TRP A 513 -16.13 12.56 13.17
C TRP A 513 -16.13 13.51 14.36
N GLU A 514 -15.03 14.23 14.54
CA GLU A 514 -14.79 15.05 15.71
C GLU A 514 -14.59 16.51 15.29
N CYS A 515 -15.27 17.44 15.98
CA CYS A 515 -14.98 18.86 15.93
C CYS A 515 -14.50 19.30 17.31
N LYS A 516 -13.24 19.76 17.41
CA LYS A 516 -12.71 20.35 18.64
C LYS A 516 -13.33 21.74 18.81
N LEU A 517 -13.78 22.05 20.02
CA LEU A 517 -14.33 23.35 20.35
C LEU A 517 -13.20 24.34 20.66
N ASP A 518 -13.18 25.46 19.92
CA ASP A 518 -12.21 26.55 20.06
C ASP A 518 -12.94 27.85 20.41
N PRO A 519 -12.52 28.59 21.47
CA PRO A 519 -13.15 29.85 21.86
C PRO A 519 -13.15 30.94 20.79
N LYS A 520 -12.28 30.83 19.78
CA LYS A 520 -12.28 31.72 18.60
C LYS A 520 -13.55 31.57 17.76
N HIS A 521 -14.13 30.36 17.72
CA HIS A 521 -15.23 30.00 16.82
C HIS A 521 -16.53 29.72 17.56
N VAL A 522 -16.46 29.24 18.81
CA VAL A 522 -17.62 28.87 19.63
C VAL A 522 -17.53 29.56 20.99
N LYS A 523 -18.62 30.15 21.48
CA LYS A 523 -18.65 30.87 22.76
C LYS A 523 -18.68 29.87 23.93
N LYS A 524 -18.16 30.25 25.10
CA LYS A 524 -18.32 29.49 26.36
C LYS A 524 -19.46 30.04 27.23
N GLY A 525 -19.99 29.19 28.10
CA GLY A 525 -21.09 29.46 29.03
C GLY A 525 -22.48 29.56 28.39
N VAL A 526 -22.65 29.18 27.12
CA VAL A 526 -23.94 29.35 26.41
C VAL A 526 -24.38 28.08 25.68
N ARG A 527 -25.67 28.03 25.33
CA ARG A 527 -26.24 26.94 24.54
C ARG A 527 -25.96 27.17 23.05
N HIS A 528 -25.50 26.13 22.38
CA HIS A 528 -25.22 26.09 20.95
C HIS A 528 -26.12 25.10 20.24
N THR A 529 -26.39 25.35 18.97
CA THR A 529 -26.99 24.38 18.04
C THR A 529 -25.91 23.85 17.11
N VAL A 530 -25.79 22.53 17.00
CA VAL A 530 -24.99 21.89 15.96
C VAL A 530 -25.90 21.22 14.93
N VAL A 531 -25.55 21.36 13.65
CA VAL A 531 -26.21 20.68 12.53
C VAL A 531 -25.15 19.88 11.79
N MET A 532 -25.43 18.60 11.53
CA MET A 532 -24.55 17.71 10.78
C MET A 532 -25.34 17.09 9.62
N THR A 533 -24.79 17.22 8.41
CA THR A 533 -25.32 16.66 7.17
C THR A 533 -24.33 15.64 6.62
N ALA A 534 -24.81 14.51 6.13
CA ALA A 534 -24.00 13.49 5.46
C ALA A 534 -24.71 12.98 4.21
N THR A 535 -23.93 12.75 3.15
CA THR A 535 -24.41 12.30 1.83
C THR A 535 -23.62 11.06 1.40
N ASP A 536 -24.31 10.04 0.90
CA ASP A 536 -23.65 8.85 0.32
C ASP A 536 -23.24 9.05 -1.15
N ASP A 537 -22.67 8.01 -1.76
CA ASP A 537 -22.21 8.02 -3.15
C ASP A 537 -23.37 8.03 -4.17
N CYS A 538 -24.56 7.56 -3.79
CA CYS A 538 -25.79 7.62 -4.58
C CYS A 538 -26.61 8.91 -4.35
N GLY A 539 -26.09 9.85 -3.55
CA GLY A 539 -26.69 11.15 -3.28
C GLY A 539 -27.86 11.14 -2.31
N ASN A 540 -28.08 10.08 -1.53
CA ASN A 540 -29.03 10.12 -0.42
C ASN A 540 -28.42 10.91 0.74
N GLU A 541 -29.24 11.71 1.43
CA GLU A 541 -28.77 12.65 2.44
C GLU A 541 -29.54 12.52 3.74
N THR A 542 -28.82 12.63 4.86
CA THR A 542 -29.40 12.83 6.20
C THR A 542 -28.85 14.10 6.82
N THR A 543 -29.73 14.87 7.47
CA THR A 543 -29.36 16.02 8.31
C THR A 543 -29.92 15.84 9.71
N VAL A 544 -29.07 16.00 10.73
CA VAL A 544 -29.48 15.99 12.15
C VAL A 544 -29.16 17.31 12.83
N ARG A 545 -29.97 17.66 13.83
CA ARG A 545 -29.83 18.87 14.64
C ARG A 545 -29.78 18.50 16.12
N ASP A 546 -28.73 18.92 16.79
CA ASP A 546 -28.55 18.74 18.23
C ASP A 546 -28.23 20.06 18.93
N THR A 547 -28.32 20.05 20.26
CA THR A 547 -27.90 21.18 21.11
C THR A 547 -26.93 20.71 22.18
N PHE A 548 -26.04 21.60 22.60
CA PHE A 548 -25.11 21.40 23.71
C PHE A 548 -24.82 22.72 24.42
N VAL A 549 -24.26 22.65 25.62
CA VAL A 549 -23.71 23.79 26.34
C VAL A 549 -22.21 23.59 26.43
N TRP A 550 -21.44 24.63 26.12
CA TRP A 550 -19.97 24.64 26.29
C TRP A 550 -19.54 25.81 27.13
#